data_AF-A0AAW2Y7K8-F1
#
_entry.id   AF-A0AAW2Y7K8-F1
#
_cell.length_a   1.000
_cell.length_b   1.000
_cell.length_c   1.000
_cell.angle_alpha   90.00
_cell.angle_beta   90.00
_cell.angle_gamma   90.00
#
_symmetry.space_group_name_H-M   'P 1'
#
loop_
_entity.id
_entity.type
_entity.pdbx_description
1 polymer ?
#
loop_
_entity_poly.entity_id
_entity_poly.type
_entity_poly.pdbx_seq_one_letter_code
_entity_poly.pdbx_strand_id
1 'polypeptide(L)'
;MKIKVAARHISYRTLFHTILILAFLLPFVFILTALVTLEGVNKCSTFDCLGRRLGPKLLGRTDDSGRLVKDFVKVLNQVNSEKVPVNLKLPDSFSQLVSEMKNNKYSAKEFALI
;
A
#
# COMPACT_ATOMS: atom_id res chain seq x y z
N MET A 1 46.83 21.10 -8.14
CA MET A 1 45.83 21.62 -9.10
C MET A 1 44.88 22.54 -8.33
N LYS A 2 44.96 23.87 -8.51
CA LYS A 2 44.18 24.83 -7.70
C LYS A 2 42.82 25.06 -8.35
N ILE A 3 41.75 24.63 -7.68
CA ILE A 3 40.38 24.87 -8.13
C ILE A 3 40.08 26.36 -7.89
N LYS A 4 40.19 27.18 -8.93
CA LYS A 4 39.67 28.55 -8.92
C LYS A 4 38.15 28.45 -9.02
N VAL A 5 37.48 28.44 -7.88
CA VAL A 5 36.03 28.69 -7.84
C VAL A 5 35.86 30.19 -8.05
N ALA A 6 35.58 30.58 -9.29
CA ALA A 6 35.14 31.93 -9.59
C ALA A 6 33.76 32.10 -8.94
N ALA A 7 33.67 32.99 -7.95
CA ALA A 7 32.40 33.44 -7.41
C ALA A 7 31.62 34.13 -8.54
N ARG A 8 30.72 33.38 -9.17
CA ARG A 8 29.85 33.88 -10.22
C ARG A 8 29.02 34.99 -9.58
N HIS A 9 29.17 36.23 -10.07
CA HIS A 9 28.37 37.38 -9.64
C HIS A 9 26.91 37.04 -9.95
N ILE A 10 26.20 36.49 -8.96
CA ILE A 10 24.78 36.20 -9.08
C ILE A 10 24.11 37.57 -9.21
N SER A 11 23.40 37.77 -10.32
CA SER A 11 22.71 39.03 -10.57
C SER A 11 21.73 39.30 -9.44
N TYR A 12 21.81 40.50 -8.84
CA TYR A 12 20.86 40.93 -7.81
C TYR A 12 19.40 40.79 -8.28
N ARG A 13 19.16 40.96 -9.58
CA ARG A 13 17.86 40.77 -10.23
C ARG A 13 17.36 39.33 -10.11
N THR A 14 18.22 38.33 -10.30
CA THR A 14 17.84 36.92 -10.13
C THR A 14 17.62 36.57 -8.66
N LEU A 15 18.43 37.12 -7.74
CA LEU A 15 18.24 36.92 -6.30
C LEU A 15 16.88 37.44 -5.83
N PHE A 16 16.53 38.66 -6.23
CA PHE A 16 15.26 39.27 -5.89
C PHE A 16 14.06 38.40 -6.33
N HIS A 17 14.06 37.93 -7.58
CA HIS A 17 13.00 37.05 -8.07
C HIS A 17 12.98 35.69 -7.38
N THR A 18 14.14 35.10 -7.06
CA THR A 18 14.18 33.84 -6.31
C THR A 18 13.65 33.98 -4.89
N ILE A 19 13.96 35.10 -4.20
CA ILE A 19 13.45 35.38 -2.86
C ILE A 19 11.94 35.58 -2.90
N LEU A 20 11.40 36.30 -3.90
CA LEU A 20 9.96 36.47 -4.08
C LEU A 20 9.24 35.14 -4.32
N ILE A 21 9.78 34.29 -5.19
CA ILE A 21 9.21 32.97 -5.47
C ILE A 21 9.24 32.09 -4.21
N LEU A 22 10.36 32.09 -3.49
CA LEU A 22 10.48 31.34 -2.24
C LEU A 22 9.49 31.86 -1.19
N ALA A 23 9.39 33.17 -1.01
CA ALA A 23 8.45 33.78 -0.08
C ALA A 23 6.98 33.45 -0.42
N PHE A 24 6.67 33.29 -1.71
CA PHE A 24 5.35 32.84 -2.15
C PHE A 24 5.14 31.33 -1.93
N LEU A 25 6.10 30.48 -2.28
CA LEU A 25 5.97 29.02 -2.23
C LEU A 25 6.03 28.43 -0.82
N LEU A 26 6.86 29.01 0.05
CA LEU A 26 7.14 28.49 1.40
C LEU A 26 5.87 28.40 2.27
N PRO A 27 4.96 29.39 2.28
CA PRO A 27 3.64 29.27 2.91
C PRO A 27 2.80 28.08 2.39
N PHE A 28 2.76 27.85 1.08
CA PHE A 28 2.00 26.73 0.52
C PHE A 28 2.58 25.38 0.93
N VAL A 29 3.91 25.24 0.89
CA VAL A 29 4.58 24.02 1.35
C VAL A 29 4.34 23.79 2.84
N PHE A 30 4.37 24.85 3.66
CA PHE A 30 4.08 24.78 5.08
C PHE A 30 2.64 24.34 5.35
N ILE A 31 1.66 24.93 4.67
CA ILE A 31 0.24 24.56 4.80
C ILE A 31 0.00 23.12 4.35
N LEU A 32 0.57 22.71 3.21
CA LEU A 32 0.45 21.34 2.71
C LEU A 32 1.04 20.32 3.68
N THR A 33 2.23 20.61 4.22
CA THR A 33 2.88 19.74 5.20
C THR A 33 2.07 19.68 6.49
N ALA A 34 1.54 20.81 6.97
CA ALA A 34 0.70 20.87 8.15
C ALA A 34 -0.62 20.10 7.96
N LEU A 35 -1.26 20.19 6.80
CA LEU A 35 -2.46 19.39 6.48
C LEU A 35 -2.15 17.90 6.48
N VAL A 36 -1.04 17.48 5.84
CA VAL A 36 -0.62 16.07 5.83
C VAL A 36 -0.34 15.55 7.24
N THR A 37 0.26 16.36 8.12
CA THR A 37 0.58 15.93 9.49
C THR A 37 -0.62 16.00 10.44
N LEU A 38 -1.53 16.97 10.31
CA LEU A 38 -2.75 17.04 11.12
C LEU A 38 -3.79 16.00 10.70
N GLU A 39 -3.91 15.72 9.40
CA GLU A 39 -4.90 14.76 8.88
C GLU A 39 -4.40 13.30 8.90
N GLY A 40 -3.11 13.08 9.19
CA GLY A 40 -2.51 11.75 9.36
C GLY A 40 -3.09 10.90 10.51
N VAL A 41 -3.96 11.46 11.35
CA VAL A 41 -4.63 10.75 12.46
C VAL A 41 -6.11 10.47 12.21
N ASN A 42 -6.75 11.13 11.24
CA ASN A 42 -8.19 10.97 11.01
C ASN A 42 -8.54 11.02 9.53
N LYS A 43 -8.73 9.81 8.96
CA LYS A 43 -9.44 9.52 7.70
C LYS A 43 -8.78 10.07 6.43
N CYS A 44 -7.89 9.26 5.85
CA CYS A 44 -7.53 9.20 4.42
C CYS A 44 -7.82 10.48 3.62
N SER A 45 -6.97 11.50 3.79
CA SER A 45 -7.01 12.71 2.97
C SER A 45 -6.75 12.38 1.51
N THR A 46 -7.53 12.99 0.63
CA THR A 46 -7.54 12.79 -0.82
C THR A 46 -6.16 12.75 -1.46
N PHE A 47 -5.16 13.46 -0.93
CA PHE A 47 -3.78 13.49 -1.45
C PHE A 47 -2.98 12.20 -1.15
N ASP A 48 -3.11 11.62 0.04
CA ASP A 48 -2.39 10.40 0.41
C ASP A 48 -3.05 9.16 -0.25
N CYS A 49 -4.37 9.20 -0.43
CA CYS A 49 -5.08 8.26 -1.30
C CYS A 49 -4.77 8.44 -2.79
N LEU A 50 -4.55 9.67 -3.28
CA LEU A 50 -4.06 9.94 -4.63
C LEU A 50 -2.65 9.37 -4.82
N GLY A 51 -1.77 9.48 -3.81
CA GLY A 51 -0.46 8.83 -3.78
C GLY A 51 -0.54 7.31 -3.86
N ARG A 52 -1.53 6.67 -3.20
CA ARG A 52 -1.82 5.23 -3.35
C ARG A 52 -2.59 4.85 -4.62
N ARG A 53 -3.29 5.78 -5.27
CA ARG A 53 -4.11 5.53 -6.47
C ARG A 53 -3.35 5.80 -7.78
N LEU A 54 -2.41 6.74 -7.76
CA LEU A 54 -1.44 7.03 -8.83
C LEU A 54 -0.10 6.32 -8.60
N GLY A 55 0.30 6.09 -7.35
CA GLY A 55 1.31 5.12 -6.99
C GLY A 55 0.74 3.69 -6.98
N PRO A 56 1.61 2.69 -6.79
CA PRO A 56 1.87 1.46 -7.57
C PRO A 56 0.93 1.00 -8.72
N LYS A 57 -0.21 1.62 -8.99
CA LYS A 57 -1.10 1.30 -10.13
C LYS A 57 -0.43 1.54 -11.49
N LEU A 58 0.44 2.55 -11.61
CA LEU A 58 1.30 2.74 -12.80
C LEU A 58 2.41 1.69 -12.94
N LEU A 59 2.80 1.04 -11.83
CA LEU A 59 3.82 -0.01 -11.80
C LEU A 59 3.22 -1.43 -11.75
N GLY A 60 1.94 -1.59 -12.11
CA GLY A 60 1.35 -2.91 -12.35
C GLY A 60 1.17 -3.80 -11.12
N ARG A 61 1.29 -3.27 -9.89
CA ARG A 61 0.91 -4.04 -8.70
C ARG A 61 -0.60 -3.90 -8.49
N THR A 62 -1.32 -4.67 -9.30
CA THR A 62 -2.75 -4.94 -9.12
C THR A 62 -2.99 -5.28 -7.66
N ASP A 63 -4.02 -4.69 -7.09
CA ASP A 63 -4.58 -4.95 -5.78
C ASP A 63 -4.95 -6.45 -5.68
N ASP A 64 -3.94 -7.28 -5.38
CA ASP A 64 -4.00 -8.75 -5.34
C ASP A 64 -5.06 -9.26 -4.35
N SER A 65 -5.51 -8.42 -3.41
CA SER A 65 -6.54 -8.77 -2.44
C SER A 65 -7.87 -9.18 -3.11
N GLY A 66 -8.32 -8.46 -4.15
CA GLY A 66 -9.56 -8.81 -4.86
C GLY A 66 -9.43 -10.09 -5.68
N ARG A 67 -8.23 -10.32 -6.24
CA ARG A 67 -7.93 -11.53 -7.02
C ARG A 67 -7.85 -12.77 -6.14
N LEU A 68 -7.21 -12.67 -4.96
CA LEU A 68 -7.12 -13.75 -3.99
C LEU A 68 -8.50 -14.21 -3.51
N VAL A 69 -9.42 -13.27 -3.22
CA VAL A 69 -10.79 -13.61 -2.83
C VAL A 69 -11.52 -14.33 -3.96
N LYS A 70 -11.38 -13.84 -5.20
CA LYS A 70 -12.00 -14.48 -6.38
C LYS A 70 -11.47 -15.89 -6.61
N ASP A 71 -10.16 -16.08 -6.51
CA ASP A 71 -9.52 -17.39 -6.66
C ASP A 71 -9.92 -18.34 -5.54
N PHE A 72 -10.05 -17.84 -4.30
CA PHE A 72 -10.54 -18.61 -3.17
C PHE A 72 -12.00 -19.08 -3.36
N VAL A 73 -12.89 -18.18 -3.79
CA VAL A 73 -14.30 -18.51 -4.10
C VAL A 73 -14.40 -19.56 -5.21
N LYS A 74 -13.50 -19.53 -6.21
CA LYS A 74 -13.45 -20.54 -7.26
C LYS A 74 -13.13 -21.94 -6.71
N VAL A 75 -12.18 -22.03 -5.77
CA VAL A 75 -11.83 -23.30 -5.12
C VAL A 75 -12.98 -23.83 -4.27
N LEU A 76 -13.65 -22.97 -3.50
CA LEU A 76 -14.84 -23.37 -2.72
C LEU A 76 -15.96 -23.94 -3.61
N ASN A 77 -16.24 -23.30 -4.75
CA ASN A 77 -17.26 -23.80 -5.69
C ASN A 77 -16.87 -25.15 -6.32
N GLN A 78 -15.58 -25.36 -6.58
CA GLN A 78 -15.09 -26.65 -7.07
C GLN A 78 -15.31 -27.75 -6.02
N VAL A 79 -14.93 -27.48 -4.77
CA VAL A 79 -15.05 -28.44 -3.67
C VAL A 79 -16.51 -28.71 -3.29
N ASN A 80 -17.39 -27.71 -3.41
CA ASN A 80 -18.84 -27.89 -3.18
C ASN A 80 -19.47 -28.96 -4.10
N SER A 81 -18.86 -29.25 -5.24
CA SER A 81 -19.32 -30.31 -6.16
C SER A 81 -18.70 -31.68 -5.85
N GLU A 82 -17.66 -31.73 -5.02
CA GLU A 82 -16.96 -32.95 -4.62
C GLU A 82 -17.57 -33.52 -3.32
N LYS A 83 -17.57 -34.85 -3.18
CA LYS A 83 -18.08 -35.51 -1.98
C LYS A 83 -17.08 -35.34 -0.84
N VAL A 84 -17.55 -34.84 0.30
CA VAL A 84 -16.73 -34.73 1.52
C VAL A 84 -16.28 -36.14 1.96
N PRO A 85 -14.98 -36.38 2.18
CA PRO A 85 -14.49 -37.67 2.62
C PRO A 85 -14.99 -38.00 4.04
N VAL A 86 -15.45 -39.24 4.25
CA VAL A 86 -16.08 -39.70 5.50
C VAL A 86 -15.14 -39.63 6.72
N ASN A 87 -13.83 -39.57 6.49
CA ASN A 87 -12.80 -39.54 7.54
C ASN A 87 -12.22 -38.15 7.81
N LEU A 88 -12.90 -37.07 7.39
CA LEU A 88 -12.44 -35.72 7.63
C LEU A 88 -12.62 -35.37 9.12
N LYS A 89 -11.52 -35.07 9.81
CA LYS A 89 -11.55 -34.56 11.18
C LYS A 89 -11.67 -33.05 11.13
N LEU A 90 -12.84 -32.52 11.50
CA LEU A 90 -13.01 -31.08 11.64
C LEU A 90 -12.43 -30.62 12.99
N PRO A 91 -11.80 -29.45 13.04
CA PRO A 91 -11.34 -28.86 14.28
C PRO A 91 -12.51 -28.42 15.15
N ASP A 92 -12.41 -28.66 16.45
CA ASP A 92 -13.47 -28.32 17.41
C ASP A 92 -13.58 -26.81 17.68
N SER A 93 -12.53 -26.06 17.33
CA SER A 93 -12.48 -24.60 17.54
C SER A 93 -11.69 -23.88 16.45
N PHE A 94 -12.00 -22.60 16.26
CA PHE A 94 -11.30 -21.76 15.29
C PHE A 94 -9.80 -21.59 15.65
N SER A 95 -9.46 -21.55 16.93
CA SER A 95 -8.06 -21.48 17.38
C SER A 95 -7.29 -22.75 17.02
N GLN A 96 -7.94 -23.92 17.13
CA GLN A 96 -7.37 -25.19 16.69
C GLN A 96 -7.15 -25.21 15.18
N LEU A 97 -8.14 -24.78 14.38
CA LEU A 97 -7.99 -24.64 12.92
C LEU A 97 -6.78 -23.75 12.57
N VAL A 98 -6.65 -22.57 13.20
CA VAL A 98 -5.53 -21.64 12.93
C VAL A 98 -4.19 -22.25 13.34
N SER A 99 -4.13 -22.93 14.49
CA SER A 99 -2.92 -23.64 14.93
C SER A 99 -2.52 -24.74 13.96
N GLU A 100 -3.50 -25.52 13.49
CA GLU A 100 -3.30 -26.60 12.52
C GLU A 100 -2.81 -26.04 11.19
N MET A 101 -3.43 -24.98 10.67
CA MET A 101 -3.01 -24.28 9.44
C MET A 101 -1.60 -23.70 9.52
N LYS A 102 -1.16 -23.30 10.70
CA LYS A 102 0.19 -22.76 10.90
C LYS A 102 1.25 -23.86 10.88
N ASN A 103 0.91 -25.02 11.41
CA ASN A 103 1.83 -26.14 11.59
C ASN A 103 1.86 -27.08 10.38
N ASN A 104 0.76 -27.19 9.64
CA ASN A 104 0.60 -28.04 8.48
C ASN A 104 0.51 -27.22 7.18
N LYS A 105 1.06 -27.76 6.10
CA LYS A 105 0.96 -27.15 4.76
C LYS A 105 -0.29 -27.68 4.06
N TYR A 106 -1.42 -27.00 4.24
CA TYR A 106 -2.64 -27.32 3.48
C TYR A 106 -2.56 -26.77 2.06
N SER A 107 -2.99 -27.57 1.09
CA SER A 107 -3.39 -27.06 -0.21
C SER A 107 -4.72 -26.32 -0.12
N ALA A 108 -4.97 -25.41 -1.06
CA ALA A 108 -6.23 -24.64 -1.09
C ALA A 108 -7.47 -25.54 -1.17
N LYS A 109 -7.35 -26.72 -1.79
CA LYS A 109 -8.45 -27.70 -1.87
C LYS A 109 -8.70 -28.41 -0.54
N GLU A 110 -7.64 -28.81 0.15
CA GLU A 110 -7.77 -29.45 1.47
C GLU A 110 -8.36 -28.48 2.49
N PHE A 111 -7.92 -27.22 2.47
CA PHE A 111 -8.51 -26.19 3.32
C PHE A 111 -9.99 -25.94 2.99
N ALA A 112 -10.36 -25.93 1.72
CA ALA A 112 -11.76 -25.77 1.31
C ALA A 112 -12.68 -26.95 1.69
N LEU A 113 -12.10 -28.10 2.06
CA LEU A 113 -12.84 -29.28 2.52
C LEU A 113 -13.08 -29.28 4.04
N ILE A 114 -12.22 -28.61 4.82
CA ILE A 114 -12.23 -28.53 6.30
C ILE A 114 -13.17 -27.41 6.76
#